data_AF-B0WGC6-F1
#
_entry.id   AF-B0WGC6-F1
#
_cell.length_a   1.000
_cell.length_b   1.000
_cell.length_c   1.000
_cell.angle_alpha   90.00
_cell.angle_beta   90.00
_cell.angle_gamma   90.00
#
_symmetry.space_group_name_H-M   'P 1'
#
loop_
_entity.id
_entity.type
_entity.pdbx_description
1 polymer ?
#
loop_
_entity_poly.entity_id
_entity_poly.type
_entity_poly.pdbx_seq_one_letter_code
_entity_poly.pdbx_strand_id
1 'polypeptide(L)'
;MKATMARFNRLYPFSTVELSDAADAVNYIYSGMVTTVQNATSLVGYAALDMISDPLDLFAQINEALCTAEEFVKSTSTEVDKVRLISTGIAEVLTDAFGILRSIVIDLEDSMSTFDSSLNLIDDINNVTPGNVFKVLNKFKLAKAIGILDAFKSKIEIVQGQVADLMSQITSSEQLIRSYTSQLTDAFSTLNAPLYRSYNALMKASDSFTSEIASTLTKLNTATVKFNDKIKTFTDDIIGANVANITAATNEFVNFYKYFLDTLLPNSQEKFETVASWTTDSVQTAARDVLFNTYQTLDNAIRNLPPGSTCATKYLTPLVKTLSTRIPSLSSCLSSLDSTAVANEQAVILKKLLKDRLYYPSLWTDAITGVTSKSSATVRRIALSKILAKTPSSNVDIHQPALADTYSIFAQLVSNFNSQQNRVTMCLTLKGVDYSALVISASNAYFACIKRA
;
A
#
# COMPACT_ATOMS: atom_id res chain seq x y z
N MET A 1 -5.74 -12.20 2.07
CA MET A 1 -4.32 -11.76 2.20
C MET A 1 -3.59 -11.59 0.85
N LYS A 2 -4.10 -10.81 -0.13
CA LYS A 2 -3.41 -10.65 -1.46
C LYS A 2 -3.16 -9.21 -1.89
N ALA A 3 -2.85 -8.32 -0.95
CA ALA A 3 -2.36 -7.00 -1.29
C ALA A 3 -1.19 -6.61 -0.38
N THR A 4 0.01 -6.78 -0.91
CA THR A 4 1.29 -6.44 -0.31
C THR A 4 1.68 -5.01 -0.69
N MET A 5 2.53 -4.35 0.11
CA MET A 5 3.10 -3.05 -0.25
C MET A 5 3.87 -3.10 -1.57
N ALA A 6 4.51 -4.24 -1.87
CA ALA A 6 5.15 -4.48 -3.16
C ALA A 6 4.18 -4.33 -4.35
N ARG A 7 2.92 -4.78 -4.22
CA ARG A 7 1.90 -4.60 -5.27
C ARG A 7 1.41 -3.15 -5.35
N PHE A 8 1.27 -2.47 -4.22
CA PHE A 8 0.87 -1.06 -4.18
C PHE A 8 1.95 -0.16 -4.80
N ASN A 9 3.21 -0.30 -4.39
CA ASN A 9 4.35 0.41 -4.98
C ASN A 9 4.54 0.07 -6.47
N ARG A 10 4.14 -1.12 -6.93
CA ARG A 10 4.16 -1.45 -8.36
C ARG A 10 3.07 -0.73 -9.16
N LEU A 11 1.88 -0.54 -8.58
CA LEU A 11 0.74 0.10 -9.25
C LEU A 11 0.80 1.62 -9.16
N TYR A 12 1.39 2.14 -8.09
CA TYR A 12 1.60 3.55 -7.82
C TYR A 12 3.07 3.76 -7.44
N PRO A 13 3.99 3.61 -8.41
CA PRO A 13 5.41 3.78 -8.13
C PRO A 13 5.64 5.21 -7.62
N PHE A 14 6.40 5.31 -6.53
CA PHE A 14 7.12 6.55 -6.27
C PHE A 14 7.88 6.91 -7.53
N SER A 15 7.99 8.20 -7.82
CA SER A 15 8.68 8.65 -9.01
C SER A 15 10.21 8.57 -8.88
N THR A 16 10.72 7.48 -8.31
CA THR A 16 12.15 7.18 -8.32
C THR A 16 12.67 6.97 -9.73
N VAL A 17 11.81 6.54 -10.68
CA VAL A 17 12.20 6.37 -12.08
C VAL A 17 12.48 7.72 -12.72
N GLU A 18 11.56 8.69 -12.63
CA GLU A 18 11.80 10.03 -13.21
C GLU A 18 12.92 10.78 -12.48
N LEU A 19 13.06 10.59 -11.16
CA LEU A 19 14.18 11.16 -10.40
C LEU A 19 15.52 10.51 -10.77
N SER A 20 15.54 9.21 -11.04
CA SER A 20 16.74 8.50 -11.51
C SER A 20 17.09 8.92 -12.94
N ASP A 21 16.10 9.00 -13.84
CA ASP A 21 16.30 9.46 -15.22
C ASP A 21 16.81 10.90 -15.24
N ALA A 22 16.29 11.77 -14.36
CA ALA A 22 16.80 13.12 -14.17
C ALA A 22 18.21 13.14 -13.55
N ALA A 23 18.52 12.24 -12.62
CA ALA A 23 19.86 12.11 -12.05
C ALA A 23 20.88 11.71 -13.13
N ASP A 24 20.55 10.72 -13.95
CA ASP A 24 21.37 10.25 -15.06
C ASP A 24 21.54 11.36 -16.11
N ALA A 25 20.47 12.09 -16.44
CA ALA A 25 20.51 13.24 -17.33
C ALA A 25 21.45 14.34 -16.82
N VAL A 26 21.34 14.70 -15.54
CA VAL A 26 22.22 15.70 -14.92
C VAL A 26 23.66 15.22 -14.86
N ASN A 27 23.89 13.94 -14.60
CA ASN A 27 25.23 13.36 -14.63
C ASN A 27 25.84 13.39 -16.04
N TYR A 28 25.04 13.11 -17.08
CA TYR A 28 25.45 13.26 -18.48
C TYR A 28 25.83 14.71 -18.80
N ILE A 29 24.96 15.66 -18.43
CA ILE A 29 25.18 17.09 -18.63
C ILE A 29 26.46 17.55 -17.92
N TYR A 30 26.62 17.20 -16.63
CA TYR A 30 27.80 17.54 -15.84
C TYR A 30 29.08 16.97 -16.45
N SER A 31 29.05 15.67 -16.77
CA SER A 31 30.21 14.97 -17.33
C SER A 31 30.62 15.59 -18.66
N GLY A 32 29.70 15.81 -19.59
CA GLY A 32 30.02 16.40 -20.90
C GLY A 32 30.45 17.88 -20.81
N MET A 33 29.95 18.64 -19.84
CA MET A 33 30.49 19.99 -19.58
C MET A 33 31.95 19.95 -19.14
N VAL A 34 32.30 19.04 -18.23
CA VAL A 34 33.67 18.92 -17.68
C VAL A 34 34.64 18.22 -18.64
N THR A 35 34.17 17.29 -19.48
CA THR A 35 35.05 16.51 -20.36
C THR A 35 35.10 17.03 -21.79
N THR A 36 33.99 17.52 -22.33
CA THR A 36 33.91 17.92 -23.75
C THR A 36 34.07 19.43 -23.90
N VAL A 37 33.21 20.20 -23.24
CA VAL A 37 33.20 21.67 -23.38
C VAL A 37 34.46 22.28 -22.75
N GLN A 38 34.84 21.83 -21.55
CA GLN A 38 36.06 22.29 -20.90
C GLN A 38 37.33 21.90 -21.67
N ASN A 39 37.36 20.73 -22.31
CA ASN A 39 38.50 20.32 -23.15
C ASN A 39 38.67 21.26 -24.36
N ALA A 40 37.58 21.57 -25.07
CA ALA A 40 37.59 22.54 -26.16
C ALA A 40 38.11 23.90 -25.70
N THR A 41 37.65 24.41 -24.54
CA THR A 41 38.19 25.67 -23.99
C THR A 41 39.66 25.61 -23.61
N SER A 42 40.09 24.50 -23.03
CA SER A 42 41.46 24.34 -22.54
C SER A 42 42.45 24.27 -23.71
N LEU A 43 42.07 23.58 -24.79
CA LEU A 43 42.86 23.50 -26.02
C LEU A 43 43.01 24.88 -26.68
N VAL A 44 41.94 25.68 -26.74
CA VAL A 44 42.06 27.04 -27.28
C VAL A 44 42.89 27.95 -26.37
N GLY A 45 42.74 27.83 -25.04
CA GLY A 45 43.56 28.57 -24.09
C GLY A 45 45.04 28.19 -24.14
N TYR A 46 45.34 26.89 -24.28
CA TYR A 46 46.69 26.36 -24.49
C TYR A 46 47.29 26.87 -25.79
N ALA A 47 46.53 26.81 -26.89
CA ALA A 47 46.92 27.29 -28.19
C ALA A 47 47.32 28.78 -28.21
N ALA A 48 46.68 29.61 -27.39
CA ALA A 48 47.03 31.02 -27.26
C ALA A 48 48.41 31.26 -26.61
N LEU A 49 48.96 30.26 -25.91
CA LEU A 49 50.23 30.32 -25.18
C LEU A 49 51.31 29.42 -25.78
N ASP A 50 50.94 28.54 -26.71
CA ASP A 50 51.87 27.60 -27.35
C ASP A 50 52.71 28.30 -28.43
N MET A 51 54.03 28.17 -28.31
CA MET A 51 55.02 28.73 -29.24
C MET A 51 55.84 27.64 -29.96
N ILE A 52 55.51 26.37 -29.75
CA ILE A 52 56.35 25.23 -30.11
C ILE A 52 55.64 24.29 -31.10
N SER A 53 54.34 24.04 -30.92
CA SER A 53 53.59 23.11 -31.77
C SER A 53 53.35 23.65 -33.18
N ASP A 54 53.19 22.74 -34.14
CA ASP A 54 52.78 23.09 -35.51
C ASP A 54 51.38 23.75 -35.47
N PRO A 55 51.23 24.98 -35.99
CA PRO A 55 49.94 25.65 -36.05
C PRO A 55 48.84 24.82 -36.71
N LEU A 56 49.15 24.07 -37.78
CA LEU A 56 48.14 23.28 -38.51
C LEU A 56 47.59 22.15 -37.64
N ASP A 57 48.46 21.44 -36.92
CA ASP A 57 48.05 20.37 -36.01
C ASP A 57 47.26 20.90 -34.81
N LEU A 58 47.64 22.08 -34.31
CA LEU A 58 46.97 22.77 -33.22
C LEU A 58 45.56 23.24 -33.63
N PHE A 59 45.42 23.83 -34.83
CA PHE A 59 44.12 24.23 -35.39
C PHE A 59 43.21 23.04 -35.67
N ALA A 60 43.75 21.94 -36.19
CA ALA A 60 42.99 20.70 -36.41
C ALA A 60 42.42 20.14 -35.10
N GLN A 61 43.23 20.10 -34.03
CA GLN A 61 42.80 19.65 -32.70
C GLN A 61 41.72 20.56 -32.08
N ILE A 62 41.85 21.88 -32.23
CA ILE A 62 40.82 22.83 -31.78
C ILE A 62 39.51 22.61 -32.53
N ASN A 63 39.58 22.43 -33.85
CA ASN A 63 38.40 22.25 -34.68
C ASN A 63 37.65 20.95 -34.32
N GLU A 64 38.38 19.85 -34.15
CA GLU A 64 37.80 18.57 -33.69
C GLU A 64 37.14 18.69 -32.32
N ALA A 65 37.78 19.39 -31.37
CA ALA A 65 37.24 19.61 -30.04
C ALA A 65 35.97 20.50 -30.06
N LEU A 66 35.92 21.53 -30.92
CA LEU A 66 34.75 22.38 -31.10
C LEU A 66 33.58 21.63 -31.74
N CYS A 67 33.83 20.81 -32.77
CA CYS A 67 32.80 19.94 -33.36
C CYS A 67 32.20 18.99 -32.31
N THR A 68 33.05 18.36 -31.49
CA THR A 68 32.61 17.45 -30.42
C THR A 68 31.77 18.20 -29.37
N ALA A 69 32.17 19.43 -29.02
CA ALA A 69 31.41 20.28 -28.10
C ALA A 69 30.06 20.70 -28.69
N GLU A 70 29.99 21.00 -29.99
CA GLU A 70 28.75 21.38 -30.67
C GLU A 70 27.76 20.20 -30.70
N GLU A 71 28.23 18.98 -31.00
CA GLU A 71 27.43 17.76 -30.96
C GLU A 71 26.87 17.49 -29.55
N PHE A 72 27.69 17.63 -28.51
CA PHE A 72 27.24 17.50 -27.13
C PHE A 72 26.17 18.55 -26.75
N VAL A 73 26.37 19.81 -27.14
CA VAL A 73 25.39 20.88 -26.87
C VAL A 73 24.06 20.61 -27.60
N LYS A 74 24.11 20.05 -28.82
CA LYS A 74 22.90 19.64 -29.56
C LYS A 74 22.16 18.48 -28.86
N SER A 75 22.88 17.46 -28.39
CA SER A 75 22.28 16.29 -27.72
C SER A 75 21.68 16.60 -26.34
N THR A 76 22.19 17.65 -25.67
CA THR A 76 21.80 18.05 -24.32
C THR A 76 20.31 18.41 -24.18
N SER A 77 19.64 18.84 -25.26
CA SER A 77 18.21 19.17 -25.25
C SER A 77 17.31 18.05 -24.70
N THR A 78 17.57 16.81 -25.12
CA THR A 78 16.83 15.61 -24.66
C THR A 78 17.05 15.34 -23.16
N GLU A 79 18.24 15.63 -22.65
CA GLU A 79 18.57 15.44 -21.24
C GLU A 79 17.95 16.54 -20.37
N VAL A 80 17.90 17.78 -20.87
CA VAL A 80 17.17 18.88 -20.22
C VAL A 80 15.67 18.59 -20.14
N ASP A 81 15.09 17.91 -21.13
CA ASP A 81 13.69 17.47 -21.09
C ASP A 81 13.42 16.44 -19.97
N LYS A 82 14.36 15.54 -19.68
CA LYS A 82 14.25 14.63 -18.52
C LYS A 82 14.29 15.40 -17.20
N VAL A 83 15.13 16.43 -17.09
CA VAL A 83 15.17 17.33 -15.92
C VAL A 83 13.86 18.12 -15.78
N ARG A 84 13.25 18.52 -16.89
CA ARG A 84 11.99 19.30 -16.94
C ARG A 84 10.81 18.56 -16.29
N LEU A 85 10.81 17.23 -16.32
CA LEU A 85 9.80 16.40 -15.63
C LEU A 85 9.87 16.52 -14.11
N ILE A 86 11.03 16.90 -13.56
CA ILE A 86 11.24 17.07 -12.11
C ILE A 86 11.20 18.55 -11.70
N SER A 87 11.77 19.44 -12.52
CA SER A 87 11.82 20.87 -12.24
C SER A 87 11.83 21.71 -13.52
N THR A 88 10.71 22.40 -13.79
CA THR A 88 10.56 23.28 -14.94
C THR A 88 11.48 24.48 -14.88
N GLY A 89 11.57 25.14 -13.72
CA GLY A 89 12.43 26.32 -13.56
C GLY A 89 13.92 26.02 -13.74
N ILE A 90 14.37 24.84 -13.29
CA ILE A 90 15.76 24.42 -13.50
C ILE A 90 16.00 24.06 -14.96
N ALA A 91 15.05 23.36 -15.59
CA ALA A 91 15.14 23.05 -17.02
C ALA A 91 15.15 24.32 -17.88
N GLU A 92 14.43 25.39 -17.49
CA GLU A 92 14.49 26.70 -18.16
C GLU A 92 15.87 27.33 -18.03
N VAL A 93 16.46 27.36 -16.83
CA VAL A 93 17.84 27.85 -16.62
C VAL A 93 18.85 27.08 -17.44
N LEU A 94 18.75 25.74 -17.48
CA LEU A 94 19.62 24.90 -18.31
C LEU A 94 19.37 25.16 -19.80
N THR A 95 18.13 25.34 -20.23
CA THR A 95 17.79 25.65 -21.63
C THR A 95 18.44 26.96 -22.07
N ASP A 96 18.35 28.01 -21.24
CA ASP A 96 18.96 29.32 -21.52
C ASP A 96 20.49 29.22 -21.53
N ALA A 97 21.07 28.53 -20.56
CA ALA A 97 22.51 28.29 -20.46
C ALA A 97 23.06 27.57 -21.69
N PHE A 98 22.42 26.48 -22.11
CA PHE A 98 22.82 25.70 -23.28
C PHE A 98 22.52 26.43 -24.60
N GLY A 99 21.49 27.28 -24.64
CA GLY A 99 21.24 28.19 -25.77
C GLY A 99 22.37 29.19 -25.96
N ILE A 100 22.87 29.78 -24.87
CA ILE A 100 24.03 30.69 -24.89
C ILE A 100 25.30 29.93 -25.28
N LEU A 101 25.58 28.78 -24.65
CA LEU A 101 26.74 27.94 -24.99
C LEU A 101 26.74 27.55 -26.47
N ARG A 102 25.58 27.17 -27.01
CA ARG A 102 25.43 26.84 -28.44
C ARG A 102 25.80 28.02 -29.33
N SER A 103 25.32 29.22 -29.03
CA SER A 103 25.66 30.42 -29.80
C SER A 103 27.17 30.67 -29.79
N ILE A 104 27.82 30.48 -28.64
CA ILE A 104 29.25 30.72 -28.50
C ILE A 104 30.09 29.65 -29.24
N VAL A 105 29.71 28.37 -29.15
CA VAL A 105 30.39 27.29 -29.88
C VAL A 105 30.29 27.53 -31.39
N ILE A 106 29.12 27.92 -31.89
CA ILE A 106 28.92 28.28 -33.30
C ILE A 106 29.79 29.48 -33.70
N ASP A 107 29.81 30.55 -32.89
CA ASP A 107 30.64 31.74 -33.18
C ASP A 107 32.15 31.41 -33.20
N LEU A 108 32.59 30.47 -32.36
CA LEU A 108 33.98 29.98 -32.33
C LEU A 108 34.30 29.11 -33.54
N GLU A 109 33.40 28.21 -33.93
CA GLU A 109 33.53 27.38 -35.12
C GLU A 109 33.61 28.24 -36.39
N ASP A 110 32.71 29.22 -36.54
CA ASP A 110 32.72 30.18 -37.66
C ASP A 110 34.02 31.00 -37.68
N SER A 111 34.50 31.41 -36.51
CA SER A 111 35.77 32.11 -36.38
C SER A 111 36.94 31.21 -36.80
N MET A 112 36.98 29.95 -36.34
CA MET A 112 38.02 28.98 -36.70
C MET A 112 37.98 28.62 -38.18
N SER A 113 36.80 28.42 -38.77
CA SER A 113 36.61 28.21 -40.20
C SER A 113 37.13 29.41 -41.02
N THR A 114 36.88 30.63 -40.53
CA THR A 114 37.41 31.86 -41.13
C THR A 114 38.94 31.92 -41.00
N PHE A 115 39.51 31.49 -39.87
CA PHE A 115 40.96 31.40 -39.65
C PHE A 115 41.61 30.38 -40.60
N ASP A 116 41.06 29.18 -40.69
CA ASP A 116 41.52 28.10 -41.56
C ASP A 116 41.48 28.51 -43.04
N SER A 117 40.35 29.04 -43.50
CA SER A 117 40.19 29.58 -44.85
C SER A 117 41.19 30.70 -45.15
N SER A 118 41.54 31.51 -44.14
CA SER A 118 42.50 32.60 -44.27
C SER A 118 43.95 32.09 -44.34
N LEU A 119 44.30 31.03 -43.59
CA LEU A 119 45.61 30.39 -43.66
C LEU A 119 45.83 29.68 -45.00
N ASN A 120 44.78 29.11 -45.58
CA ASN A 120 44.79 28.49 -46.91
C ASN A 120 45.06 29.49 -48.05
N LEU A 121 45.01 30.81 -47.80
CA LEU A 121 45.40 31.86 -48.76
C LEU A 121 46.91 32.16 -48.76
N ILE A 122 47.69 31.50 -47.89
CA ILE A 122 49.15 31.63 -47.86
C ILE A 122 49.72 30.63 -48.88
N ASP A 123 49.96 31.09 -50.12
CA ASP A 123 50.37 30.28 -51.28
C ASP A 123 51.71 29.52 -51.14
N ASP A 124 52.51 29.76 -50.09
CA ASP A 124 53.80 29.10 -49.86
C ASP A 124 53.93 28.61 -48.41
N ILE A 125 53.56 27.34 -48.20
CA ILE A 125 53.60 26.62 -46.91
C ILE A 125 55.01 26.64 -46.27
N ASN A 126 56.07 26.79 -47.07
CA ASN A 126 57.45 26.85 -46.58
C ASN A 126 57.84 28.22 -45.98
N ASN A 127 56.95 29.22 -46.03
CA ASN A 127 57.19 30.60 -45.58
C ASN A 127 56.05 31.15 -44.69
N VAL A 128 55.38 30.30 -43.92
CA VAL A 128 54.44 30.73 -42.87
C VAL A 128 55.23 31.39 -41.73
N THR A 129 55.45 32.71 -41.86
CA THR A 129 56.04 33.51 -40.79
C THR A 129 54.95 34.12 -39.91
N PRO A 130 55.20 34.37 -38.61
CA PRO A 130 54.27 35.10 -37.75
C PRO A 130 53.80 36.43 -38.38
N GLY A 131 54.68 37.12 -39.11
CA GLY A 131 54.35 38.37 -39.81
C GLY A 131 53.33 38.21 -40.94
N ASN A 132 53.34 37.10 -41.68
CA ASN A 132 52.36 36.80 -42.73
C ASN A 132 51.01 36.39 -42.13
N VAL A 133 51.03 35.58 -41.06
CA VAL A 133 49.84 35.20 -40.29
C VAL A 133 49.18 36.44 -39.66
N PHE A 134 49.96 37.34 -39.04
CA PHE A 134 49.43 38.60 -38.48
C PHE A 134 48.85 39.56 -39.52
N LYS A 135 49.38 39.56 -40.76
CA LYS A 135 48.84 40.36 -41.87
C LYS A 135 47.47 39.87 -42.32
N VAL A 136 47.28 38.56 -42.41
CA VAL A 136 46.02 37.96 -42.87
C VAL A 136 44.96 37.96 -41.76
N LEU A 137 45.37 37.68 -40.52
CA LEU A 137 44.44 37.56 -39.40
C LEU A 137 44.04 38.91 -38.81
N ASN A 138 44.90 39.94 -38.91
CA ASN A 138 44.70 41.28 -38.34
C ASN A 138 44.39 41.29 -36.82
N LYS A 139 44.75 42.39 -36.14
CA LYS A 139 44.56 42.49 -34.67
C LYS A 139 43.09 42.42 -34.23
N PHE A 140 42.15 42.75 -35.12
CA PHE A 140 40.73 42.81 -34.80
C PHE A 140 40.08 41.42 -34.74
N LYS A 141 40.40 40.49 -35.65
CA LYS A 141 39.87 39.12 -35.60
C LYS A 141 40.44 38.33 -34.42
N LEU A 142 41.72 38.53 -34.10
CA LEU A 142 42.37 37.95 -32.91
C LEU A 142 41.75 38.47 -31.60
N ALA A 143 41.54 39.78 -31.48
CA ALA A 143 40.87 40.36 -30.30
C ALA A 143 39.42 39.90 -30.17
N LYS A 144 38.69 39.73 -31.28
CA LYS A 144 37.33 39.17 -31.30
C LYS A 144 37.31 37.72 -30.78
N ALA A 145 38.23 36.87 -31.23
CA ALA A 145 38.33 35.48 -30.78
C ALA A 145 38.65 35.39 -29.26
N ILE A 146 39.60 36.20 -28.78
CA ILE A 146 39.95 36.26 -27.35
C ILE A 146 38.76 36.73 -26.50
N GLY A 147 38.03 37.78 -26.94
CA GLY A 147 36.84 38.25 -26.23
C GLY A 147 35.71 37.23 -26.16
N ILE A 148 35.52 36.45 -27.23
CA ILE A 148 34.55 35.34 -27.25
C ILE A 148 35.00 34.24 -26.29
N LEU A 149 36.29 33.92 -26.21
CA LEU A 149 36.85 32.89 -25.32
C LEU A 149 36.75 33.26 -23.84
N ASP A 150 37.03 34.51 -23.46
CA ASP A 150 36.87 34.97 -22.08
C ASP A 150 35.40 34.96 -21.64
N ALA A 151 34.49 35.40 -22.53
CA ALA A 151 33.06 35.31 -22.31
C ALA A 151 32.59 33.86 -22.18
N PHE A 152 33.13 32.96 -23.01
CA PHE A 152 32.83 31.53 -22.98
C PHE A 152 33.26 30.87 -21.68
N LYS A 153 34.50 31.12 -21.24
CA LYS A 153 35.06 30.57 -20.00
C LYS A 153 34.23 30.97 -18.77
N SER A 154 33.88 32.26 -18.64
CA SER A 154 33.06 32.75 -17.52
C SER A 154 31.66 32.12 -17.52
N LYS A 155 31.07 31.89 -18.69
CA LYS A 155 29.75 31.25 -18.79
C LYS A 155 29.79 29.76 -18.47
N ILE A 156 30.83 29.04 -18.90
CA ILE A 156 31.02 27.62 -18.55
C ILE A 156 31.13 27.42 -17.05
N GLU A 157 31.92 28.24 -16.36
CA GLU A 157 32.09 28.13 -14.90
C GLU A 157 30.75 28.31 -14.16
N ILE A 158 29.90 29.24 -14.60
CA ILE A 158 28.55 29.45 -14.04
C ILE A 158 27.65 28.23 -14.29
N VAL A 159 27.61 27.73 -15.52
CA VAL A 159 26.76 26.57 -15.88
C VAL A 159 27.22 25.32 -15.15
N GLN A 160 28.53 25.09 -15.04
CA GLN A 160 29.10 23.97 -14.30
C GLN A 160 28.72 24.03 -12.81
N GLY A 161 28.78 25.21 -12.18
CA GLY A 161 28.33 25.39 -10.80
C GLY A 161 26.85 25.07 -10.62
N GLN A 162 26.00 25.59 -11.52
CA GLN A 162 24.56 25.33 -11.49
C GLN A 162 24.21 23.83 -11.69
N VAL A 163 24.92 23.14 -12.57
CA VAL A 163 24.74 21.69 -12.81
C VAL A 163 25.26 20.88 -11.61
N ALA A 164 26.37 21.27 -10.98
CA ALA A 164 26.90 20.60 -9.79
C ALA A 164 25.93 20.71 -8.60
N ASP A 165 25.36 21.90 -8.37
CA ASP A 165 24.35 22.14 -7.34
C ASP A 165 23.09 21.29 -7.58
N LEU A 166 22.65 21.21 -8.83
CA LEU A 166 21.53 20.36 -9.24
C LEU A 166 21.81 18.87 -9.02
N MET A 167 23.01 18.39 -9.36
CA MET A 167 23.41 17.00 -9.14
C MET A 167 23.37 16.63 -7.66
N SER A 168 23.85 17.54 -6.80
CA SER A 168 23.80 17.38 -5.35
C SER A 168 22.35 17.34 -4.83
N GLN A 169 21.49 18.22 -5.35
CA GLN A 169 20.07 18.30 -5.02
C GLN A 169 19.31 17.02 -5.38
N ILE A 170 19.47 16.50 -6.61
CA ILE A 170 18.80 15.28 -7.07
C ILE A 170 19.28 14.07 -6.27
N THR A 171 20.60 13.93 -6.08
CA THR A 171 21.17 12.82 -5.31
C THR A 171 20.64 12.80 -3.88
N SER A 172 20.58 13.97 -3.22
CA SER A 172 20.03 14.10 -1.87
C SER A 172 18.53 13.76 -1.83
N SER A 173 17.78 14.22 -2.83
CA SER A 173 16.35 13.96 -2.98
C SER A 173 16.04 12.47 -3.16
N GLU A 174 16.82 11.79 -4.00
CA GLU A 174 16.69 10.36 -4.25
C GLU A 174 16.99 9.55 -2.99
N GLN A 175 18.06 9.87 -2.28
CA GLN A 175 18.42 9.21 -1.01
C GLN A 175 17.30 9.35 0.02
N LEU A 176 16.70 10.55 0.14
CA LEU A 176 15.58 10.80 1.04
C LEU A 176 14.33 9.99 0.65
N ILE A 177 13.93 9.99 -0.62
CA ILE A 177 12.77 9.22 -1.09
C ILE A 177 12.97 7.73 -0.86
N ARG A 178 14.14 7.19 -1.22
CA ARG A 178 14.48 5.77 -1.00
C ARG A 178 14.38 5.43 0.49
N SER A 179 14.96 6.25 1.36
CA SER A 179 14.89 6.06 2.82
C SER A 179 13.46 6.11 3.36
N TYR A 180 12.68 7.12 2.95
CA TYR A 180 11.29 7.28 3.41
C TYR A 180 10.40 6.14 2.94
N THR A 181 10.55 5.73 1.69
CA THR A 181 9.81 4.62 1.10
C THR A 181 10.11 3.31 1.83
N SER A 182 11.39 3.05 2.14
CA SER A 182 11.79 1.87 2.92
C SER A 182 11.11 1.87 4.29
N GLN A 183 11.23 2.96 5.06
CA GLN A 183 10.67 3.05 6.41
C GLN A 183 9.15 2.86 6.45
N LEU A 184 8.43 3.46 5.50
CA LEU A 184 6.97 3.37 5.41
C LEU A 184 6.52 2.00 4.91
N THR A 185 7.29 1.38 4.01
CA THR A 185 7.07 0.00 3.56
C THR A 185 7.26 -1.00 4.69
N ASP A 186 8.34 -0.85 5.45
CA ASP A 186 8.62 -1.70 6.61
C ASP A 186 7.52 -1.56 7.66
N ALA A 187 7.12 -0.33 7.97
CA ALA A 187 6.01 -0.06 8.89
C ALA A 187 4.71 -0.75 8.46
N PHE A 188 4.33 -0.67 7.17
CA PHE A 188 3.15 -1.36 6.66
C PHE A 188 3.27 -2.88 6.78
N SER A 189 4.45 -3.45 6.50
CA SER A 189 4.67 -4.89 6.56
C SER A 189 4.42 -5.47 7.97
N THR A 190 4.68 -4.69 9.02
CA THR A 190 4.45 -5.09 10.41
C THR A 190 2.97 -5.33 10.74
N LEU A 191 2.03 -4.83 9.93
CA LEU A 191 0.59 -5.08 10.10
C LEU A 191 0.21 -6.55 9.86
N ASN A 192 1.02 -7.32 9.12
CA ASN A 192 0.68 -8.69 8.75
C ASN A 192 0.46 -9.60 9.98
N ALA A 193 1.36 -9.53 10.97
CA ALA A 193 1.29 -10.37 12.16
C ALA A 193 0.04 -10.12 13.04
N PRO A 194 -0.29 -8.89 13.45
CA PRO A 194 -1.50 -8.64 14.24
C PRO A 194 -2.79 -8.93 13.46
N LEU A 195 -2.83 -8.69 12.14
CA LEU A 195 -4.00 -9.02 11.32
C LEU A 195 -4.20 -10.53 11.21
N TYR A 196 -3.13 -11.30 11.00
CA TYR A 196 -3.17 -12.75 10.99
C TYR A 196 -3.62 -13.32 12.34
N ARG A 197 -3.12 -12.78 13.45
CA ARG A 197 -3.59 -13.18 14.80
C ARG A 197 -5.07 -12.90 15.00
N SER A 198 -5.57 -11.75 14.56
CA SER A 198 -6.99 -11.38 14.68
C SER A 198 -7.88 -12.29 13.83
N TYR A 199 -7.45 -12.59 12.60
CA TYR A 199 -8.12 -13.54 11.72
C TYR A 199 -8.24 -14.92 12.40
N ASN A 200 -7.13 -15.46 12.90
CA ASN A 200 -7.14 -16.77 13.56
C ASN A 200 -7.96 -16.79 14.85
N ALA A 201 -8.00 -15.69 15.61
CA ALA A 201 -8.85 -15.58 16.79
C ALA A 201 -10.34 -15.60 16.44
N LEU A 202 -10.74 -14.97 15.33
CA LEU A 202 -12.11 -15.06 14.79
C LEU A 202 -12.45 -16.47 14.34
N MET A 203 -11.57 -17.13 13.58
CA MET A 203 -11.81 -18.49 13.09
C MET A 203 -11.87 -19.50 14.24
N LYS A 204 -11.00 -19.38 15.24
CA LYS A 204 -11.07 -20.23 16.45
C LYS A 204 -12.37 -20.05 17.23
N ALA A 205 -12.88 -18.81 17.30
CA ALA A 205 -14.18 -18.53 17.91
C ALA A 205 -15.33 -19.15 17.09
N SER A 206 -15.25 -19.11 15.75
CA SER A 206 -16.16 -19.79 14.84
C SER A 206 -16.18 -21.31 15.07
N ASP A 207 -15.00 -21.94 15.11
CA ASP A 207 -14.86 -23.38 15.35
C ASP A 207 -15.45 -23.79 16.70
N SER A 208 -15.21 -22.98 17.73
CA SER A 208 -15.75 -23.22 19.07
C SER A 208 -17.29 -23.14 19.08
N PHE A 209 -17.87 -22.12 18.43
CA PHE A 209 -19.31 -21.96 18.36
C PHE A 209 -19.99 -23.05 17.52
N THR A 210 -19.41 -23.41 16.37
CA THR A 210 -19.93 -24.47 15.50
C THR A 210 -19.86 -25.84 16.17
N SER A 211 -18.80 -26.11 16.94
CA SER A 211 -18.70 -27.30 17.78
C SER A 211 -19.84 -27.37 18.82
N GLU A 212 -20.20 -26.24 19.43
CA GLU A 212 -21.33 -26.17 20.37
C GLU A 212 -22.69 -26.42 19.67
N ILE A 213 -22.88 -25.93 18.44
CA ILE A 213 -24.07 -26.25 17.61
C ILE A 213 -24.15 -27.75 17.34
N ALA A 214 -23.07 -28.37 16.87
CA ALA A 214 -23.02 -29.81 16.60
C ALA A 214 -23.24 -30.66 17.87
N SER A 215 -22.66 -30.22 19.00
CA SER A 215 -22.86 -30.86 20.32
C SER A 215 -24.33 -30.80 20.75
N THR A 216 -24.97 -29.64 20.54
CA THR A 216 -26.39 -29.42 20.85
C THR A 216 -27.28 -30.39 20.07
N LEU A 217 -27.06 -30.49 18.76
CA LEU A 217 -27.78 -31.42 17.91
C LEU A 217 -27.61 -32.88 18.35
N THR A 218 -26.36 -33.28 18.64
CA THR A 218 -26.03 -34.64 19.09
C THR A 218 -26.75 -35.01 20.39
N LYS A 219 -26.76 -34.10 21.37
CA LYS A 219 -27.39 -34.33 22.67
C LYS A 219 -28.91 -34.48 22.55
N LEU A 220 -29.57 -33.62 21.78
CA LEU A 220 -31.01 -33.69 21.57
C LEU A 220 -31.41 -34.97 20.84
N ASN A 221 -30.68 -35.33 19.78
CA ASN A 221 -30.93 -36.57 19.04
C ASN A 221 -30.74 -37.80 19.93
N THR A 222 -29.65 -37.85 20.70
CA THR A 222 -29.37 -38.97 21.63
C THR A 222 -30.48 -39.15 22.67
N ALA A 223 -30.97 -38.07 23.26
CA ALA A 223 -32.06 -38.14 24.24
C ALA A 223 -33.35 -38.71 23.63
N THR A 224 -33.64 -38.33 22.39
CA THR A 224 -34.85 -38.76 21.68
C THR A 224 -34.78 -40.19 21.21
N VAL A 225 -33.64 -40.62 20.66
CA VAL A 225 -33.40 -42.03 20.31
C VAL A 225 -33.56 -42.91 21.55
N LYS A 226 -32.97 -42.53 22.69
CA LYS A 226 -33.13 -43.28 23.95
C LYS A 226 -34.59 -43.43 24.39
N PHE A 227 -35.38 -42.35 24.27
CA PHE A 227 -36.81 -42.43 24.56
C PHE A 227 -37.54 -43.36 23.57
N ASN A 228 -37.29 -43.19 22.28
CA ASN A 228 -37.91 -43.99 21.22
C ASN A 228 -37.58 -45.49 21.32
N ASP A 229 -36.36 -45.84 21.73
CA ASP A 229 -36.00 -47.24 21.96
C ASP A 229 -36.72 -47.81 23.18
N LYS A 230 -36.90 -47.00 24.24
CA LYS A 230 -37.66 -47.41 25.43
C LYS A 230 -39.14 -47.61 25.12
N ILE A 231 -39.79 -46.69 24.38
CA ILE A 231 -41.23 -46.81 24.09
C ILE A 231 -41.55 -48.01 23.19
N LYS A 232 -40.63 -48.40 22.29
CA LYS A 232 -40.77 -49.58 21.42
C LYS A 232 -40.80 -50.91 22.20
N THR A 233 -40.40 -50.93 23.46
CA THR A 233 -40.45 -52.14 24.30
C THR A 233 -41.87 -52.49 24.76
N PHE A 234 -42.82 -51.56 24.63
CA PHE A 234 -44.23 -51.80 24.96
C PHE A 234 -44.94 -52.54 23.82
N THR A 235 -45.50 -53.71 24.14
CA THR A 235 -46.19 -54.60 23.19
C THR A 235 -47.67 -54.80 23.54
N ASP A 236 -48.18 -54.04 24.51
CA ASP A 236 -49.57 -54.13 24.97
C ASP A 236 -50.55 -53.32 24.09
N ASP A 237 -51.84 -53.56 24.30
CA ASP A 237 -52.95 -52.92 23.58
C ASP A 237 -53.20 -51.46 23.97
N ILE A 238 -52.51 -50.93 24.99
CA ILE A 238 -52.68 -49.56 25.48
C ILE A 238 -51.53 -48.67 24.99
N ILE A 239 -50.31 -48.93 25.47
CA ILE A 239 -49.14 -48.13 25.06
C ILE A 239 -48.61 -48.63 23.71
N GLY A 240 -48.47 -49.95 23.55
CA GLY A 240 -47.98 -50.58 22.31
C GLY A 240 -48.76 -50.17 21.07
N ALA A 241 -50.09 -50.08 21.17
CA ALA A 241 -50.97 -49.61 20.09
C ALA A 241 -50.69 -48.16 19.62
N ASN A 242 -50.02 -47.34 20.44
CA ASN A 242 -49.73 -45.94 20.17
C ASN A 242 -48.24 -45.67 19.86
N VAL A 243 -47.37 -46.69 19.93
CA VAL A 243 -45.91 -46.53 19.77
C VAL A 243 -45.54 -45.83 18.46
N ALA A 244 -46.18 -46.22 17.35
CA ALA A 244 -45.90 -45.63 16.03
C ALA A 244 -46.21 -44.13 16.00
N ASN A 245 -47.37 -43.73 16.53
CA ASN A 245 -47.81 -42.34 16.58
C ASN A 245 -46.93 -41.50 17.53
N ILE A 246 -46.59 -42.05 18.70
CA ILE A 246 -45.69 -41.39 19.66
C ILE A 246 -44.31 -41.18 19.02
N THR A 247 -43.76 -42.21 18.40
CA THR A 247 -42.43 -42.14 17.74
C THR A 247 -42.42 -41.14 16.57
N ALA A 248 -43.50 -41.11 15.77
CA ALA A 248 -43.61 -40.15 14.66
C ALA A 248 -43.59 -38.71 15.18
N ALA A 249 -44.38 -38.41 16.21
CA ALA A 249 -44.48 -37.07 16.77
C ALA A 249 -43.19 -36.62 17.50
N THR A 250 -42.52 -37.52 18.24
CA THR A 250 -41.22 -37.17 18.87
C THR A 250 -40.11 -36.96 17.84
N ASN A 251 -40.11 -37.72 16.74
CA ASN A 251 -39.18 -37.51 15.63
C ASN A 251 -39.46 -36.20 14.90
N GLU A 252 -40.72 -35.86 14.65
CA GLU A 252 -41.12 -34.59 14.03
C GLU A 252 -40.64 -33.40 14.88
N PHE A 253 -40.85 -33.46 16.20
CA PHE A 253 -40.33 -32.46 17.14
C PHE A 253 -38.82 -32.25 16.98
N VAL A 254 -38.01 -33.32 17.01
CA VAL A 254 -36.54 -33.18 16.88
C VAL A 254 -36.10 -32.74 15.49
N ASN A 255 -36.75 -33.26 14.44
CA ASN A 255 -36.44 -32.91 13.06
C ASN A 255 -36.62 -31.40 12.81
N PHE A 256 -37.64 -30.79 13.43
CA PHE A 256 -37.83 -29.35 13.39
C PHE A 256 -36.60 -28.60 13.94
N TYR A 257 -36.12 -28.91 15.15
CA TYR A 257 -34.92 -28.25 15.72
C TYR A 257 -33.65 -28.54 14.93
N LYS A 258 -33.52 -29.77 14.44
CA LYS A 258 -32.39 -30.15 13.59
C LYS A 258 -32.32 -29.26 12.36
N TYR A 259 -33.45 -29.04 11.67
CA TYR A 259 -33.52 -28.15 10.51
C TYR A 259 -33.01 -26.74 10.82
N PHE A 260 -33.36 -26.17 11.99
CA PHE A 260 -32.87 -24.85 12.39
C PHE A 260 -31.37 -24.82 12.70
N LEU A 261 -30.87 -25.81 13.44
CA LEU A 261 -29.44 -25.87 13.77
C LEU A 261 -28.60 -26.13 12.51
N ASP A 262 -29.09 -26.96 11.59
CA ASP A 262 -28.48 -27.22 10.28
C ASP A 262 -28.45 -25.94 9.41
N THR A 263 -29.39 -25.02 9.60
CA THR A 263 -29.40 -23.70 8.93
C THR A 263 -28.51 -22.69 9.66
N LEU A 264 -28.51 -22.68 10.99
CA LEU A 264 -27.74 -21.74 11.82
C LEU A 264 -26.23 -21.94 11.64
N LEU A 265 -25.77 -23.20 11.52
CA LEU A 265 -24.36 -23.55 11.43
C LEU A 265 -23.63 -22.88 10.24
N PRO A 266 -24.04 -23.08 8.97
CA PRO A 266 -23.35 -22.47 7.83
C PRO A 266 -23.46 -20.95 7.83
N ASN A 267 -24.62 -20.38 8.22
CA ASN A 267 -24.80 -18.94 8.32
C ASN A 267 -23.87 -18.30 9.36
N SER A 268 -23.67 -18.98 10.50
CA SER A 268 -22.77 -18.51 11.55
C SER A 268 -21.32 -18.55 11.06
N GLN A 269 -20.90 -19.65 10.41
CA GLN A 269 -19.57 -19.78 9.81
C GLN A 269 -19.27 -18.66 8.82
N GLU A 270 -20.19 -18.44 7.87
CA GLU A 270 -20.08 -17.39 6.86
C GLU A 270 -19.96 -15.99 7.51
N LYS A 271 -20.73 -15.72 8.58
CA LYS A 271 -20.64 -14.44 9.29
C LYS A 271 -19.27 -14.26 9.96
N PHE A 272 -18.72 -15.27 10.62
CA PHE A 272 -17.38 -15.21 11.21
C PHE A 272 -16.31 -14.99 10.13
N GLU A 273 -16.36 -15.74 9.02
CA GLU A 273 -15.43 -15.61 7.89
C GLU A 273 -15.49 -14.22 7.24
N THR A 274 -16.70 -13.68 7.07
CA THR A 274 -16.92 -12.34 6.54
C THR A 274 -16.29 -11.30 7.46
N VAL A 275 -16.50 -11.39 8.77
CA VAL A 275 -15.90 -10.47 9.75
C VAL A 275 -14.38 -10.63 9.79
N ALA A 276 -13.85 -11.84 9.69
CA ALA A 276 -12.41 -12.11 9.65
C ALA A 276 -11.74 -11.50 8.42
N SER A 277 -12.35 -11.66 7.24
CA SER A 277 -11.88 -11.06 5.99
C SER A 277 -11.93 -9.53 6.06
N TRP A 278 -13.09 -8.99 6.44
CA TRP A 278 -13.31 -7.55 6.62
C TRP A 278 -12.33 -6.90 7.58
N THR A 279 -11.98 -7.58 8.68
CA THR A 279 -11.03 -7.10 9.69
C THR A 279 -9.66 -6.86 9.07
N THR A 280 -9.18 -7.81 8.25
CA THR A 280 -7.89 -7.69 7.59
C THR A 280 -7.89 -6.59 6.53
N ASP A 281 -8.97 -6.50 5.76
CA ASP A 281 -9.08 -5.54 4.65
C ASP A 281 -9.23 -4.10 5.16
N SER A 282 -10.03 -3.88 6.21
CA SER A 282 -10.31 -2.53 6.71
C SER A 282 -9.06 -1.82 7.25
N VAL A 283 -8.24 -2.53 8.03
CA VAL A 283 -6.97 -1.97 8.56
C VAL A 283 -5.96 -1.75 7.43
N GLN A 284 -5.87 -2.68 6.47
CA GLN A 284 -4.98 -2.53 5.33
C GLN A 284 -5.37 -1.36 4.44
N THR A 285 -6.66 -1.16 4.19
CA THR A 285 -7.18 -0.02 3.41
C THR A 285 -6.86 1.29 4.11
N ALA A 286 -7.19 1.43 5.40
CA ALA A 286 -6.87 2.64 6.16
C ALA A 286 -5.36 2.95 6.17
N ALA A 287 -4.51 1.93 6.28
CA ALA A 287 -3.06 2.09 6.20
C ALA A 287 -2.59 2.51 4.79
N ARG A 288 -3.18 1.94 3.73
CA ARG A 288 -2.88 2.33 2.34
C ARG A 288 -3.28 3.76 2.04
N ASP A 289 -4.43 4.21 2.52
CA ASP A 289 -4.91 5.58 2.28
C ASP A 289 -3.95 6.61 2.90
N VAL A 290 -3.53 6.37 4.14
CA VAL A 290 -2.53 7.22 4.80
C VAL A 290 -1.21 7.20 4.04
N LEU A 291 -0.76 6.03 3.60
CA LEU A 291 0.49 5.90 2.85
C LEU A 291 0.41 6.59 1.49
N PHE A 292 -0.69 6.43 0.76
CA PHE A 292 -0.91 7.10 -0.51
C PHE A 292 -0.80 8.62 -0.37
N ASN A 293 -1.52 9.21 0.58
CA ASN A 293 -1.48 10.65 0.83
C ASN A 293 -0.09 11.12 1.27
N THR A 294 0.58 10.32 2.11
CA THR A 294 1.96 10.59 2.55
C THR A 294 2.91 10.58 1.36
N TYR A 295 2.80 9.58 0.49
CA TYR A 295 3.67 9.40 -0.66
C TYR A 295 3.51 10.53 -1.68
N GLN A 296 2.26 10.90 -2.04
CA GLN A 296 2.02 12.06 -2.91
C GLN A 296 2.62 13.34 -2.34
N THR A 297 2.49 13.53 -1.03
CA THR A 297 3.03 14.71 -0.35
C THR A 297 4.56 14.71 -0.35
N LEU A 298 5.19 13.59 -0.05
CA LEU A 298 6.64 13.45 -0.04
C LEU A 298 7.24 13.61 -1.44
N ASP A 299 6.62 13.01 -2.46
CA ASP A 299 7.06 13.13 -3.85
C ASP A 299 7.05 14.60 -4.30
N ASN A 300 5.91 15.28 -4.12
CA ASN A 300 5.78 16.70 -4.44
C ASN A 300 6.76 17.58 -3.63
N ALA A 301 6.92 17.30 -2.33
CA ALA A 301 7.82 18.07 -1.49
C ALA A 301 9.28 17.91 -1.93
N ILE A 302 9.73 16.67 -2.16
CA ILE A 302 11.14 16.37 -2.44
C ILE A 302 11.56 16.82 -3.84
N ARG A 303 10.68 16.73 -4.85
CA ARG A 303 10.94 17.33 -6.18
C ARG A 303 11.23 18.83 -6.11
N ASN A 304 10.69 19.52 -5.11
CA ASN A 304 10.84 20.96 -4.92
C ASN A 304 11.90 21.33 -3.85
N LEU A 305 12.79 20.42 -3.45
CA LEU A 305 13.80 20.67 -2.41
C LEU A 305 14.95 21.55 -2.92
N PRO A 306 15.18 22.77 -2.41
CA PRO A 306 16.29 23.61 -2.88
C PRO A 306 17.67 23.01 -2.53
N PRO A 307 18.74 23.32 -3.30
CA PRO A 307 20.11 22.93 -2.98
C PRO A 307 20.51 23.37 -1.56
N GLY A 308 21.15 22.47 -0.81
CA GLY A 308 21.60 22.74 0.57
C GLY A 308 20.50 22.93 1.62
N SER A 309 19.22 22.76 1.27
CA SER A 309 18.11 22.98 2.18
C SER A 309 18.02 21.93 3.29
N THR A 310 17.83 22.39 4.53
CA THR A 310 17.57 21.51 5.69
C THR A 310 16.07 21.26 5.92
N CYS A 311 15.19 21.84 5.08
CA CYS A 311 13.74 21.80 5.28
C CYS A 311 13.18 20.36 5.27
N ALA A 312 13.68 19.49 4.38
CA ALA A 312 13.25 18.09 4.34
C ALA A 312 13.63 17.34 5.63
N THR A 313 14.88 17.49 6.09
CA THR A 313 15.37 16.88 7.33
C THR A 313 14.62 17.41 8.56
N LYS A 314 14.23 18.69 8.55
CA LYS A 314 13.53 19.34 9.66
C LYS A 314 12.05 18.97 9.77
N TYR A 315 11.35 18.79 8.65
CA TYR A 315 9.89 18.63 8.64
C TYR A 315 9.40 17.28 8.08
N LEU A 316 10.06 16.74 7.05
CA LEU A 316 9.63 15.49 6.41
C LEU A 316 10.21 14.26 7.11
N THR A 317 11.48 14.28 7.54
CA THR A 317 12.07 13.15 8.27
C THR A 317 11.30 12.84 9.57
N PRO A 318 10.94 13.83 10.42
CA PRO A 318 10.15 13.56 11.62
C PRO A 318 8.74 13.09 11.31
N LEU A 319 8.11 13.59 10.24
CA LEU A 319 6.82 13.10 9.76
C LEU A 319 6.90 11.60 9.45
N VAL A 320 7.86 11.20 8.61
CA VAL A 320 8.04 9.80 8.19
C VAL A 320 8.32 8.90 9.39
N LYS A 321 9.19 9.32 10.31
CA LYS A 321 9.46 8.58 11.55
C LYS A 321 8.21 8.47 12.44
N THR A 322 7.41 9.52 12.50
CA THR A 322 6.15 9.49 13.25
C THR A 322 5.16 8.53 12.61
N LEU A 323 4.97 8.60 11.30
CA LEU A 323 4.04 7.73 10.58
C LEU A 323 4.49 6.27 10.59
N SER A 324 5.79 5.99 10.48
CA SER A 324 6.32 4.62 10.54
C SER A 324 6.04 3.95 11.89
N THR A 325 5.96 4.71 12.98
CA THR A 325 5.54 4.20 14.30
C THR A 325 4.01 4.16 14.46
N ARG A 326 3.28 5.04 13.80
CA ARG A 326 1.81 5.18 13.96
C ARG A 326 0.98 4.27 13.06
N ILE A 327 1.42 3.97 11.84
CA ILE A 327 0.74 3.05 10.91
C ILE A 327 0.55 1.66 11.54
N PRO A 328 1.56 1.02 12.16
CA PRO A 328 1.39 -0.26 12.83
C PRO A 328 0.28 -0.23 13.91
N SER A 329 0.11 0.91 14.58
CA SER A 329 -0.89 1.08 15.63
C SER A 329 -2.33 1.11 15.13
N LEU A 330 -2.58 1.16 13.81
CA LEU A 330 -3.94 0.98 13.27
C LEU A 330 -4.52 -0.39 13.64
N SER A 331 -3.66 -1.39 13.76
CA SER A 331 -4.06 -2.72 14.26
C SER A 331 -4.61 -2.68 15.69
N SER A 332 -4.29 -1.66 16.50
CA SER A 332 -4.85 -1.51 17.85
C SER A 332 -6.34 -1.22 17.83
N CYS A 333 -6.90 -0.71 16.73
CA CYS A 333 -8.34 -0.51 16.59
C CYS A 333 -9.11 -1.84 16.62
N LEU A 334 -8.44 -2.96 16.38
CA LEU A 334 -9.04 -4.29 16.48
C LEU A 334 -9.25 -4.76 17.93
N SER A 335 -8.72 -4.04 18.92
CA SER A 335 -8.93 -4.36 20.34
C SER A 335 -10.40 -4.35 20.76
N SER A 336 -11.27 -3.63 20.04
CA SER A 336 -12.71 -3.63 20.27
C SER A 336 -13.45 -4.81 19.62
N LEU A 337 -12.75 -5.65 18.87
CA LEU A 337 -13.29 -6.84 18.21
C LEU A 337 -13.01 -8.07 19.08
N ASP A 338 -13.93 -8.36 20.00
CA ASP A 338 -13.85 -9.53 20.88
C ASP A 338 -14.71 -10.67 20.31
N SER A 339 -14.12 -11.42 19.38
CA SER A 339 -14.76 -12.58 18.76
C SER A 339 -15.13 -13.67 19.76
N THR A 340 -14.36 -13.79 20.85
CA THR A 340 -14.56 -14.82 21.87
C THR A 340 -15.76 -14.49 22.73
N ALA A 341 -15.91 -13.22 23.15
CA ALA A 341 -17.10 -12.77 23.86
C ALA A 341 -18.36 -12.98 23.03
N VAL A 342 -18.35 -12.61 21.74
CA VAL A 342 -19.50 -12.79 20.84
C VAL A 342 -19.87 -14.28 20.73
N ALA A 343 -18.89 -15.16 20.49
CA ALA A 343 -19.12 -16.60 20.42
C ALA A 343 -19.67 -17.17 21.74
N ASN A 344 -19.11 -16.74 22.89
CA ASN A 344 -19.54 -17.19 24.21
C ASN A 344 -20.98 -16.76 24.51
N GLU A 345 -21.36 -15.52 24.20
CA GLU A 345 -22.74 -15.05 24.36
C GLU A 345 -23.72 -15.91 23.56
N GLN A 346 -23.41 -16.22 22.30
CA GLN A 346 -24.25 -17.09 21.49
C GLN A 346 -24.30 -18.52 22.02
N ALA A 347 -23.17 -19.05 22.52
CA ALA A 347 -23.12 -20.37 23.14
C ALA A 347 -23.99 -20.46 24.41
N VAL A 348 -24.11 -19.37 25.20
CA VAL A 348 -25.01 -19.33 26.36
C VAL A 348 -26.48 -19.43 25.92
N ILE A 349 -26.88 -18.70 24.87
CA ILE A 349 -28.25 -18.75 24.35
C ILE A 349 -28.54 -20.16 23.80
N LEU A 350 -27.62 -20.73 23.04
CA LEU A 350 -27.73 -22.09 22.51
C LEU A 350 -27.87 -23.14 23.62
N LYS A 351 -27.10 -23.02 24.71
CA LYS A 351 -27.21 -23.91 25.88
C LYS A 351 -28.54 -23.79 26.61
N LYS A 352 -29.13 -22.58 26.68
CA LYS A 352 -30.48 -22.38 27.21
C LYS A 352 -31.52 -23.06 26.34
N LEU A 353 -31.43 -22.89 25.02
CA LEU A 353 -32.30 -23.56 24.05
C LEU A 353 -32.18 -25.09 24.17
N LEU A 354 -30.95 -25.63 24.25
CA LEU A 354 -30.74 -27.06 24.45
C LEU A 354 -31.42 -27.56 25.74
N LYS A 355 -31.28 -26.85 26.85
CA LYS A 355 -31.90 -27.23 28.13
C LYS A 355 -33.42 -27.26 28.02
N ASP A 356 -34.00 -26.25 27.38
CA ASP A 356 -35.43 -26.18 27.11
C ASP A 356 -35.90 -27.35 26.24
N ARG A 357 -35.16 -27.72 25.19
CA ARG A 357 -35.55 -28.85 24.32
C ARG A 357 -35.29 -30.22 24.91
N LEU A 358 -34.28 -30.38 25.77
CA LEU A 358 -34.07 -31.62 26.53
C LEU A 358 -35.13 -31.86 27.61
N TYR A 359 -35.91 -30.84 27.99
CA TYR A 359 -37.01 -30.98 28.94
C TYR A 359 -38.06 -31.98 28.45
N TYR A 360 -38.42 -31.97 27.16
CA TYR A 360 -39.46 -32.84 26.61
C TYR A 360 -39.07 -34.32 26.59
N PRO A 361 -37.90 -34.74 26.04
CA PRO A 361 -37.44 -36.12 26.17
C PRO A 361 -37.34 -36.60 27.61
N SER A 362 -36.97 -35.73 28.55
CA SER A 362 -36.97 -36.07 29.98
C SER A 362 -38.38 -36.37 30.48
N LEU A 363 -39.34 -35.48 30.23
CA LEU A 363 -40.73 -35.66 30.64
C LEU A 363 -41.36 -36.93 30.03
N TRP A 364 -41.11 -37.21 28.76
CA TRP A 364 -41.60 -38.43 28.12
C TRP A 364 -41.00 -39.67 28.75
N THR A 365 -39.69 -39.64 29.03
CA THR A 365 -38.98 -40.74 29.69
C THR A 365 -39.53 -40.98 31.10
N ASP A 366 -39.79 -39.91 31.85
CA ASP A 366 -40.33 -39.94 33.21
C ASP A 366 -41.77 -40.47 33.25
N ALA A 367 -42.59 -40.15 32.24
CA ALA A 367 -43.96 -40.64 32.14
C ALA A 367 -44.08 -42.17 32.11
N ILE A 368 -43.03 -42.85 31.62
CA ILE A 368 -42.95 -44.32 31.51
C ILE A 368 -41.95 -44.94 32.48
N THR A 369 -41.37 -44.16 33.40
CA THR A 369 -40.45 -44.69 34.40
C THR A 369 -41.19 -45.62 35.38
N GLY A 370 -40.71 -46.86 35.50
CA GLY A 370 -41.34 -47.90 36.32
C GLY A 370 -42.59 -48.56 35.71
N VAL A 371 -42.98 -48.16 34.50
CA VAL A 371 -44.13 -48.74 33.78
C VAL A 371 -43.63 -49.85 32.85
N THR A 372 -44.34 -50.98 32.80
CA THR A 372 -44.03 -52.10 31.91
C THR A 372 -45.30 -52.57 31.20
N SER A 373 -45.15 -53.39 30.15
CA SER A 373 -46.29 -54.03 29.47
C SER A 373 -47.15 -54.87 30.42
N LYS A 374 -46.62 -55.29 31.59
CA LYS A 374 -47.33 -56.09 32.60
C LYS A 374 -47.94 -55.27 33.75
N SER A 375 -47.76 -53.95 33.79
CA SER A 375 -48.38 -53.08 34.80
C SER A 375 -49.92 -53.16 34.76
N SER A 376 -50.65 -52.57 35.72
CA SER A 376 -52.12 -52.55 35.61
C SER A 376 -52.56 -51.68 34.42
N ALA A 377 -53.72 -51.98 33.83
CA ALA A 377 -54.26 -51.19 32.71
C ALA A 377 -54.44 -49.70 33.09
N THR A 378 -54.83 -49.42 34.34
CA THR A 378 -54.92 -48.05 34.88
C THR A 378 -53.57 -47.33 34.85
N VAL A 379 -52.50 -47.98 35.31
CA VAL A 379 -51.15 -47.39 35.31
C VAL A 379 -50.68 -47.12 33.88
N ARG A 380 -50.88 -48.07 32.95
CA ARG A 380 -50.52 -47.88 31.54
C ARG A 380 -51.32 -46.76 30.86
N ARG A 381 -52.62 -46.64 31.14
CA ARG A 381 -53.45 -45.53 30.62
C ARG A 381 -52.98 -44.17 31.15
N ILE A 382 -52.67 -44.08 32.44
CA ILE A 382 -52.12 -42.83 33.03
C ILE A 382 -50.79 -42.46 32.36
N ALA A 383 -49.90 -43.44 32.16
CA ALA A 383 -48.62 -43.22 31.48
C ALA A 383 -48.84 -42.73 30.04
N LEU A 384 -49.72 -43.40 29.27
CA LEU A 384 -50.08 -42.99 27.92
C LEU A 384 -50.64 -41.56 27.88
N SER A 385 -51.58 -41.22 28.76
CA SER A 385 -52.13 -39.86 28.85
C SER A 385 -51.06 -38.83 29.17
N LYS A 386 -50.08 -39.15 30.05
CA LYS A 386 -48.95 -38.27 30.34
C LYS A 386 -48.03 -38.08 29.14
N ILE A 387 -47.75 -39.14 28.37
CA ILE A 387 -46.95 -39.03 27.14
C ILE A 387 -47.69 -38.14 26.14
N LEU A 388 -48.94 -38.47 25.81
CA LEU A 388 -49.72 -37.75 24.80
C LEU A 388 -49.98 -36.29 25.17
N ALA A 389 -50.19 -35.97 26.46
CA ALA A 389 -50.34 -34.59 26.92
C ALA A 389 -49.02 -33.78 26.86
N LYS A 390 -47.88 -34.45 26.68
CA LYS A 390 -46.54 -33.85 26.65
C LYS A 390 -45.87 -33.99 25.29
N THR A 391 -46.41 -34.77 24.38
CA THR A 391 -46.03 -34.80 22.98
C THR A 391 -46.69 -33.60 22.29
N PRO A 392 -45.92 -32.63 21.77
CA PRO A 392 -46.50 -31.53 21.01
C PRO A 392 -47.31 -32.11 19.85
N SER A 393 -48.64 -31.92 19.88
CA SER A 393 -49.46 -32.23 18.71
C SER A 393 -49.25 -31.14 17.67
N SER A 394 -49.35 -31.52 16.41
CA SER A 394 -48.94 -30.79 15.20
C SER A 394 -49.50 -29.37 15.00
N ASN A 395 -50.27 -28.80 15.93
CA ASN A 395 -50.85 -27.46 15.78
C ASN A 395 -50.68 -26.49 16.95
N VAL A 396 -50.15 -26.88 18.11
CA VAL A 396 -49.78 -25.89 19.15
C VAL A 396 -48.62 -26.44 19.95
N ASP A 397 -47.39 -26.18 19.49
CA ASP A 397 -46.31 -26.05 20.46
C ASP A 397 -46.64 -24.81 21.29
N ILE A 398 -47.10 -24.99 22.52
CA ILE A 398 -47.27 -23.90 23.50
C ILE A 398 -45.92 -23.18 23.74
N HIS A 399 -44.81 -23.74 23.23
CA HIS A 399 -43.47 -23.18 23.20
C HIS A 399 -42.98 -22.82 21.77
N GLN A 400 -43.88 -22.31 20.91
CA GLN A 400 -43.58 -21.52 19.70
C GLN A 400 -42.31 -20.61 19.74
N PRO A 401 -41.82 -20.09 20.90
CA PRO A 401 -40.50 -19.45 21.02
C PRO A 401 -39.30 -20.15 20.35
N ALA A 402 -39.34 -21.47 20.08
CA ALA A 402 -38.26 -22.19 19.38
C ALA A 402 -37.70 -21.49 18.13
N LEU A 403 -38.61 -21.03 17.27
CA LEU A 403 -38.30 -20.38 16.01
C LEU A 403 -37.70 -18.98 16.27
N ALA A 404 -38.36 -18.22 17.14
CA ALA A 404 -37.95 -16.88 17.54
C ALA A 404 -36.57 -16.89 18.21
N ASP A 405 -36.30 -17.87 19.08
CA ASP A 405 -35.03 -18.03 19.79
C ASP A 405 -33.89 -18.37 18.83
N THR A 406 -34.13 -19.21 17.82
CA THR A 406 -33.07 -19.58 16.85
C THR A 406 -32.76 -18.44 15.88
N TYR A 407 -33.78 -17.75 15.36
CA TYR A 407 -33.57 -16.51 14.60
C TYR A 407 -32.92 -15.41 15.46
N SER A 408 -33.23 -15.36 16.77
CA SER A 408 -32.61 -14.45 17.72
C SER A 408 -31.12 -14.73 17.90
N ILE A 409 -30.65 -15.99 17.86
CA ILE A 409 -29.21 -16.31 17.95
C ILE A 409 -28.46 -15.70 16.76
N PHE A 410 -28.89 -15.97 15.53
CA PHE A 410 -28.21 -15.43 14.35
C PHE A 410 -28.33 -13.90 14.26
N ALA A 411 -29.51 -13.34 14.54
CA ALA A 411 -29.71 -11.89 14.55
C ALA A 411 -28.83 -11.20 15.60
N GLN A 412 -28.70 -11.78 16.80
CA GLN A 412 -27.83 -11.25 17.85
C GLN A 412 -26.35 -11.37 17.48
N LEU A 413 -25.93 -12.49 16.87
CA LEU A 413 -24.58 -12.67 16.33
C LEU A 413 -24.24 -11.55 15.34
N VAL A 414 -25.13 -11.30 14.38
CA VAL A 414 -24.96 -10.25 13.37
C VAL A 414 -24.91 -8.87 14.01
N SER A 415 -25.85 -8.57 14.91
CA SER A 415 -25.94 -7.30 15.63
C SER A 415 -24.67 -7.01 16.44
N ASN A 416 -24.19 -7.98 17.22
CA ASN A 416 -22.98 -7.86 18.03
C ASN A 416 -21.75 -7.59 17.17
N PHE A 417 -21.58 -8.35 16.08
CA PHE A 417 -20.47 -8.10 15.16
C PHE A 417 -20.57 -6.75 14.48
N ASN A 418 -21.74 -6.36 13.97
CA ASN A 418 -21.92 -5.05 13.34
C ASN A 418 -21.59 -3.92 14.32
N SER A 419 -21.99 -4.03 15.60
CA SER A 419 -21.62 -3.05 16.62
C SER A 419 -20.11 -2.97 16.84
N GLN A 420 -19.40 -4.09 16.88
CA GLN A 420 -17.94 -4.09 17.04
C GLN A 420 -17.23 -3.57 15.79
N GLN A 421 -17.69 -3.96 14.60
CA GLN A 421 -17.18 -3.46 13.31
C GLN A 421 -17.31 -1.94 13.22
N ASN A 422 -18.47 -1.37 13.62
CA ASN A 422 -18.66 0.09 13.64
C ASN A 422 -17.65 0.81 14.55
N ARG A 423 -17.32 0.23 15.72
CA ARG A 423 -16.30 0.79 16.63
C ARG A 423 -14.90 0.75 16.01
N VAL A 424 -14.56 -0.36 15.36
CA VAL A 424 -13.29 -0.51 14.63
C VAL A 424 -13.22 0.53 13.50
N THR A 425 -14.27 0.65 12.67
CA THR A 425 -14.34 1.64 11.58
C THR A 425 -14.16 3.06 12.12
N MET A 426 -14.88 3.44 13.17
CA MET A 426 -14.75 4.75 13.78
C MET A 426 -13.32 5.01 14.26
N CYS A 427 -12.68 4.04 14.93
CA CYS A 427 -11.29 4.16 15.36
C CYS A 427 -10.33 4.34 14.17
N LEU A 428 -10.48 3.53 13.11
CA LEU A 428 -9.66 3.62 11.91
C LEU A 428 -9.84 4.98 11.21
N THR A 429 -11.08 5.46 11.08
CA THR A 429 -11.38 6.77 10.49
C THR A 429 -10.74 7.90 11.28
N LEU A 430 -10.90 7.92 12.61
CA LEU A 430 -10.32 8.97 13.46
C LEU A 430 -8.79 9.00 13.36
N LYS A 431 -8.14 7.82 13.47
CA LYS A 431 -6.69 7.73 13.29
C LYS A 431 -6.24 8.13 11.88
N GLY A 432 -7.00 7.73 10.85
CA GLY A 432 -6.72 8.10 9.46
C GLY A 432 -6.77 9.61 9.24
N VAL A 433 -7.76 10.30 9.84
CA VAL A 433 -7.87 11.77 9.83
C VAL A 433 -6.68 12.39 10.56
N ASP A 434 -6.33 11.92 11.75
CA ASP A 434 -5.18 12.43 12.51
C ASP A 434 -3.87 12.30 11.72
N TYR A 435 -3.66 11.16 11.05
CA TYR A 435 -2.44 10.92 10.30
C TYR A 435 -2.40 11.77 9.03
N SER A 436 -3.54 11.96 8.37
CA SER A 436 -3.66 12.87 7.23
C SER A 436 -3.39 14.32 7.64
N ALA A 437 -3.85 14.75 8.82
CA ALA A 437 -3.56 16.07 9.37
C ALA A 437 -2.06 16.27 9.65
N LEU A 438 -1.36 15.25 10.14
CA LEU A 438 0.10 15.28 10.29
C LEU A 438 0.80 15.50 8.94
N VAL A 439 0.37 14.79 7.90
CA VAL A 439 0.92 14.91 6.53
C VAL A 439 0.74 16.35 6.02
N ILE A 440 -0.48 16.89 6.12
CA ILE A 440 -0.79 18.26 5.68
C ILE A 440 0.03 19.29 6.48
N SER A 441 0.10 19.15 7.80
CA SER A 441 0.85 20.08 8.65
C SER A 441 2.33 20.09 8.34
N ALA A 442 2.94 18.91 8.16
CA ALA A 442 4.35 18.78 7.81
C ALA A 442 4.63 19.32 6.40
N SER A 443 3.72 19.06 5.45
CA SER A 443 3.79 19.63 4.10
C SER A 443 3.78 21.15 4.11
N ASN A 444 2.82 21.76 4.80
CA ASN A 444 2.71 23.22 4.90
C ASN A 444 3.95 23.83 5.56
N ALA A 445 4.46 23.21 6.62
CA ALA A 445 5.68 23.68 7.29
C ALA A 445 6.92 23.57 6.37
N TYR A 446 7.01 22.49 5.60
CA TYR A 446 8.05 22.30 4.59
C TYR A 446 7.98 23.38 3.50
N PHE A 447 6.81 23.59 2.89
CA PHE A 447 6.65 24.58 1.83
C PHE A 447 6.83 26.02 2.34
N ALA A 448 6.49 26.31 3.59
CA ALA A 448 6.80 27.59 4.23
C ALA A 448 8.31 27.76 4.49
N CYS A 449 9.03 26.66 4.78
CA CYS A 449 10.47 26.67 4.98
C CYS A 449 11.21 26.96 3.66
N ILE A 450 10.87 26.26 2.58
CA ILE A 450 11.55 26.47 1.28
C ILE A 450 11.28 27.86 0.69
N LYS A 451 10.14 28.50 1.00
CA LYS A 451 9.85 29.88 0.56
C LYS A 451 10.70 30.94 1.27
N ARG A 452 11.32 30.60 2.40
CA ARG A 452 12.13 31.50 3.22
C ARG A 452 13.63 31.21 3.13
N ALA A 453 13.99 30.06 2.54
CA ALA A 453 15.34 29.71 2.15
C ALA A 453 15.64 30.35 0.79
#